data_AF-A0A0W0FQA4-F1
#
_entry.id   AF-A0A0W0FQA4-F1
#
_cell.length_a   1.000
_cell.length_b   1.000
_cell.length_c   1.000
_cell.angle_alpha   90.00
_cell.angle_beta   90.00
_cell.angle_gamma   90.00
#
_symmetry.space_group_name_H-M   'P 1'
#
loop_
_entity.id
_entity.type
_entity.pdbx_description
1 polymer ?
#
loop_
_entity_poly.entity_id
_entity_poly.type
_entity_poly.pdbx_seq_one_letter_code
_entity_poly.pdbx_strand_id
1 'polypeptide(L)'
;MARFALALLSFVFALFALTVRAAPLQTRQIGNLQCNLARLSIVKNLAQTGNRLNQVDTTDPAVADAVTTAQGGLQDASDGIKTIAGALLTGQTAPAAARDQVASGLQTANDALLGLNSADPAVADTLDKLSAATDAGNKVVATCK
;
A
#
# COMPACT_ATOMS: atom_id res chain seq x y z
N MET A 1 61.18 -6.80 19.13
CA MET A 1 60.52 -6.46 17.85
C MET A 1 59.06 -6.93 17.76
N ALA A 2 58.67 -8.05 18.39
CA ALA A 2 57.27 -8.54 18.38
C ALA A 2 56.24 -7.65 19.13
N ARG A 3 56.66 -6.88 20.15
CA ARG A 3 55.76 -6.03 20.94
C ARG A 3 55.32 -4.74 20.22
N PHE A 4 56.16 -4.21 19.33
CA PHE A 4 55.83 -3.06 18.49
C PHE A 4 54.92 -3.45 17.31
N ALA A 5 55.06 -4.66 16.79
CA ALA A 5 54.22 -5.18 15.72
C ALA A 5 52.77 -5.39 16.16
N LEU A 6 52.54 -5.85 17.40
CA LEU A 6 51.18 -6.02 17.94
C LEU A 6 50.46 -4.69 18.17
N ALA A 7 51.17 -3.65 18.62
CA ALA A 7 50.58 -2.33 18.87
C ALA A 7 50.14 -1.62 17.58
N LEU A 8 50.92 -1.79 16.49
CA LEU A 8 50.57 -1.26 15.16
C LEU A 8 49.36 -1.97 14.55
N LEU A 9 49.21 -3.28 14.76
CA LEU A 9 48.08 -4.04 14.23
C LEU A 9 46.73 -3.63 14.88
N SER A 10 46.74 -3.32 16.18
CA SER A 10 45.57 -2.84 16.91
C SER A 10 45.14 -1.42 16.49
N PHE A 11 46.09 -0.56 16.12
CA PHE A 11 45.80 0.80 15.66
C PHE A 11 45.13 0.80 14.27
N VAL A 12 45.53 -0.13 13.39
CA VAL A 12 44.94 -0.27 12.05
C VAL A 12 43.50 -0.80 12.11
N PHE A 13 43.19 -1.74 13.03
CA PHE A 13 41.82 -2.23 13.20
C PHE A 13 40.86 -1.18 13.77
N ALA A 14 41.33 -0.29 14.65
CA ALA A 14 40.51 0.81 15.20
C ALA A 14 40.15 1.87 14.15
N LEU A 15 41.01 2.09 13.15
CA LEU A 15 40.76 3.04 12.05
C LEU A 15 39.72 2.54 11.04
N PHE A 16 39.57 1.22 10.86
CA PHE A 16 38.54 0.66 9.98
C PHE A 16 37.12 0.77 10.56
N ALA A 17 36.98 0.80 11.89
CA ALA A 17 35.67 0.93 12.57
C ALA A 17 35.01 2.30 12.35
N LEU A 18 35.76 3.32 11.93
CA LEU A 18 35.25 4.67 11.66
C LEU A 18 34.75 4.86 10.21
N THR A 19 34.89 3.84 9.36
CA THR A 19 34.40 3.87 7.96
C THR A 19 33.00 3.28 7.79
N VAL A 20 32.21 3.24 8.87
CA VAL A 20 30.75 3.21 8.73
C VAL A 20 30.39 4.48 7.95
N ARG A 21 30.28 4.35 6.62
CA ARG A 21 29.45 5.25 5.83
C ARG A 21 28.14 5.29 6.59
N ALA A 22 27.90 6.39 7.30
CA ALA A 22 26.55 6.78 7.60
C ALA A 22 25.87 6.71 6.24
N ALA A 23 25.05 5.67 6.02
CA ALA A 23 24.13 5.67 4.90
C ALA A 23 23.49 7.04 4.97
N PRO A 24 23.49 7.82 3.86
CA PRO A 24 22.91 9.15 3.91
C PRO A 24 21.57 8.99 4.60
N LEU A 25 21.36 9.73 5.68
CA LEU A 25 20.03 9.89 6.24
C LEU A 25 19.27 10.59 5.11
N GLN A 26 18.78 9.80 4.14
CA GLN A 26 17.68 10.21 3.29
C GLN A 26 16.67 10.68 4.31
N THR A 27 16.45 11.99 4.29
CA THR A 27 15.56 12.69 5.21
C THR A 27 14.36 11.76 5.39
N ARG A 28 14.08 11.34 6.63
CA ARG A 28 12.85 10.62 6.94
C ARG A 28 11.68 11.59 6.74
N GLN A 29 11.47 12.06 5.53
CA GLN A 29 10.18 12.53 5.09
C GLN A 29 9.36 11.26 5.04
N ILE A 30 8.51 11.08 6.04
CA ILE A 30 7.27 10.33 5.92
C ILE A 30 6.61 10.85 4.63
N GLY A 31 6.97 10.32 3.45
CA GLY A 31 6.61 10.81 2.12
C GLY A 31 6.94 12.29 1.86
N ASN A 32 7.29 12.69 0.64
CA ASN A 32 7.01 14.08 0.27
C ASN A 32 5.48 14.34 0.45
N LEU A 33 5.04 15.60 0.55
CA LEU A 33 3.62 15.92 0.75
C LEU A 33 2.73 15.21 -0.29
N GLN A 34 3.19 15.11 -1.54
CA GLN A 34 2.50 14.43 -2.64
C GLN A 34 2.33 12.92 -2.39
N CYS A 35 3.30 12.27 -1.78
CA CYS A 35 3.23 10.86 -1.39
C CYS A 35 2.18 10.63 -0.31
N ASN A 36 2.13 11.50 0.71
CA ASN A 36 1.08 11.42 1.74
C ASN A 36 -0.30 11.72 1.16
N LEU A 37 -0.42 12.68 0.24
CA LEU A 37 -1.66 12.95 -0.47
C LEU A 37 -2.12 11.75 -1.30
N ALA A 38 -1.20 11.09 -2.02
CA ALA A 38 -1.51 9.91 -2.81
C ALA A 38 -1.97 8.75 -1.91
N ARG A 39 -1.28 8.50 -0.78
CA ARG A 39 -1.68 7.49 0.22
C ARG A 39 -3.05 7.79 0.82
N LEU A 40 -3.31 9.04 1.18
CA LEU A 40 -4.62 9.47 1.71
C LEU A 40 -5.72 9.31 0.67
N SER A 41 -5.43 9.59 -0.61
CA SER A 41 -6.38 9.40 -1.71
C SER A 41 -6.79 7.94 -1.86
N ILE A 42 -5.88 6.98 -1.67
CA ILE A 42 -6.21 5.54 -1.69
C ILE A 42 -7.24 5.24 -0.59
N VAL A 43 -6.92 5.58 0.66
CA VAL A 43 -7.80 5.30 1.82
C VAL A 43 -9.17 5.96 1.63
N LYS A 44 -9.20 7.21 1.15
CA LYS A 44 -10.44 7.92 0.84
C LYS A 44 -11.26 7.21 -0.23
N ASN A 45 -10.63 6.80 -1.34
CA ASN A 45 -11.33 6.16 -2.45
C ASN A 45 -11.83 4.77 -2.06
N LEU A 46 -11.08 3.98 -1.27
CA LEU A 46 -11.57 2.69 -0.73
C LEU A 46 -12.80 2.90 0.16
N ALA A 47 -12.75 3.86 1.09
CA ALA A 47 -13.88 4.14 1.97
C ALA A 47 -15.11 4.60 1.18
N GLN A 48 -14.93 5.43 0.14
CA GLN A 48 -16.01 5.82 -0.75
C GLN A 48 -16.57 4.63 -1.53
N THR A 49 -15.71 3.73 -2.03
CA THR A 49 -16.13 2.51 -2.75
C THR A 49 -16.99 1.62 -1.86
N GLY A 50 -16.56 1.36 -0.61
CA GLY A 50 -17.34 0.58 0.34
C GLY A 50 -18.69 1.23 0.68
N ASN A 51 -18.73 2.54 0.87
CA ASN A 51 -19.97 3.26 1.11
C ASN A 51 -20.94 3.22 -0.08
N ARG A 52 -20.42 3.19 -1.32
CA ARG A 52 -21.24 3.06 -2.54
C ARG A 52 -21.76 1.64 -2.71
N LEU A 53 -20.96 0.62 -2.41
CA LEU A 53 -21.42 -0.78 -2.41
C LEU A 53 -22.60 -0.99 -1.45
N ASN A 54 -22.60 -0.31 -0.30
CA ASN A 54 -23.71 -0.36 0.65
C ASN A 54 -25.00 0.31 0.13
N GLN A 55 -24.95 1.03 -1.00
CA GLN A 55 -26.09 1.69 -1.63
C GLN A 55 -26.60 0.94 -2.88
N VAL A 56 -25.90 -0.12 -3.32
CA VAL A 56 -26.31 -0.95 -4.46
C VAL A 56 -27.57 -1.72 -4.08
N ASP A 57 -28.53 -1.81 -5.01
CA ASP A 57 -29.71 -2.65 -4.81
C ASP A 57 -29.32 -4.12 -4.87
N THR A 58 -29.50 -4.83 -3.75
CA THR A 58 -29.15 -6.25 -3.59
C THR A 58 -30.36 -7.18 -3.65
N THR A 59 -31.48 -6.70 -4.22
CA THR A 59 -32.68 -7.53 -4.43
C THR A 59 -32.42 -8.68 -5.40
N ASP A 60 -31.54 -8.47 -6.38
CA ASP A 60 -31.05 -9.54 -7.26
C ASP A 60 -29.95 -10.35 -6.52
N PRO A 61 -30.12 -11.68 -6.36
CA PRO A 61 -29.12 -12.52 -5.70
C PRO A 61 -27.72 -12.46 -6.33
N ALA A 62 -27.62 -12.36 -7.66
CA ALA A 62 -26.33 -12.26 -8.34
C ALA A 62 -25.64 -10.93 -8.03
N VAL A 63 -26.41 -9.84 -7.91
CA VAL A 63 -25.88 -8.54 -7.48
C VAL A 63 -25.45 -8.59 -6.01
N ALA A 64 -26.24 -9.20 -5.13
CA ALA A 64 -25.90 -9.37 -3.72
C ALA A 64 -24.59 -10.16 -3.51
N ASP A 65 -24.41 -11.26 -4.25
CA ASP A 65 -23.20 -12.09 -4.20
C ASP A 65 -21.97 -11.30 -4.69
N ALA A 66 -22.12 -10.56 -5.79
CA ALA A 66 -21.06 -9.70 -6.31
C ALA A 66 -20.68 -8.56 -5.35
N VAL A 67 -21.68 -7.90 -4.74
CA VAL A 67 -21.44 -6.86 -3.72
C VAL A 67 -20.70 -7.44 -2.52
N THR A 68 -21.09 -8.62 -2.04
CA THR A 68 -20.43 -9.31 -0.92
C THR A 68 -18.99 -9.66 -1.26
N THR A 69 -18.74 -10.19 -2.46
CA THR A 69 -17.40 -10.51 -2.94
C THR A 69 -16.53 -9.25 -3.06
N ALA A 70 -17.12 -8.16 -3.55
CA ALA A 70 -16.42 -6.89 -3.68
C ALA A 70 -16.08 -6.26 -2.32
N GLN A 71 -16.99 -6.33 -1.35
CA GLN A 71 -16.72 -5.92 0.03
C GLN A 71 -15.58 -6.74 0.65
N GLY A 72 -15.54 -8.05 0.41
CA GLY A 72 -14.43 -8.92 0.82
C GLY A 72 -13.09 -8.46 0.24
N GLY A 73 -13.02 -8.24 -1.07
CA GLY A 73 -11.82 -7.73 -1.74
C GLY A 73 -11.36 -6.37 -1.21
N LEU A 74 -12.29 -5.44 -0.95
CA LEU A 74 -11.97 -4.15 -0.34
C LEU A 74 -11.45 -4.28 1.09
N GLN A 75 -11.99 -5.22 1.86
CA GLN A 75 -11.51 -5.50 3.22
C GLN A 75 -10.08 -6.06 3.19
N ASP A 76 -9.79 -7.02 2.29
CA ASP A 76 -8.44 -7.56 2.09
C ASP A 76 -7.46 -6.45 1.70
N ALA A 77 -7.86 -5.56 0.79
CA ALA A 77 -7.03 -4.42 0.41
C ALA A 77 -6.81 -3.45 1.58
N SER A 78 -7.83 -3.18 2.39
CA SER A 78 -7.73 -2.36 3.60
C SER A 78 -6.72 -2.95 4.61
N ASP A 79 -6.73 -4.26 4.79
CA ASP A 79 -5.80 -4.93 5.72
C ASP A 79 -4.35 -4.95 5.19
N GLY A 80 -4.16 -5.07 3.87
CA GLY A 80 -2.87 -4.85 3.23
C GLY A 80 -2.36 -3.42 3.48
N ILE A 81 -3.22 -2.40 3.33
CA ILE A 81 -2.89 -1.00 3.61
C ILE A 81 -2.50 -0.81 5.09
N LYS A 82 -3.22 -1.42 6.04
CA LYS A 82 -2.88 -1.33 7.48
C LYS A 82 -1.49 -1.92 7.75
N THR A 83 -1.17 -3.06 7.14
CA THR A 83 0.16 -3.69 7.25
C THR A 83 1.26 -2.79 6.69
N ILE A 84 1.03 -2.20 5.51
CA ILE A 84 1.94 -1.22 4.89
C ILE A 84 2.14 -0.03 5.82
N ALA A 85 1.06 0.53 6.37
CA ALA A 85 1.12 1.67 7.27
C ALA A 85 1.94 1.34 8.54
N GLY A 86 1.72 0.18 9.16
CA GLY A 86 2.50 -0.27 10.32
C GLY A 86 4.00 -0.41 10.04
N ALA A 87 4.36 -1.01 8.90
CA ALA A 87 5.75 -1.11 8.48
C ALA A 87 6.39 0.28 8.29
N LEU A 88 5.70 1.20 7.62
CA LEU A 88 6.19 2.55 7.37
C LEU A 88 6.34 3.37 8.66
N LEU A 89 5.43 3.23 9.62
CA LEU A 89 5.52 3.89 10.94
C LEU A 89 6.78 3.46 11.72
N THR A 90 7.22 2.22 11.51
CA THR A 90 8.45 1.70 12.13
C THR A 90 9.71 1.94 11.28
N GLY A 91 9.58 2.65 10.15
CA GLY A 91 10.69 2.95 9.24
C GLY A 91 11.09 1.80 8.32
N GLN A 92 10.30 0.74 8.25
CA GLN A 92 10.50 -0.37 7.33
C GLN A 92 9.94 -0.04 5.95
N THR A 93 10.47 -0.69 4.92
CA THR A 93 9.87 -0.66 3.58
C THR A 93 8.51 -1.33 3.59
N ALA A 94 7.57 -0.84 2.77
CA ALA A 94 6.28 -1.49 2.56
C ALA A 94 6.49 -2.97 2.13
N PRO A 95 6.00 -3.96 2.89
CA PRO A 95 6.20 -5.37 2.57
C PRO A 95 5.60 -5.73 1.22
N ALA A 96 6.31 -6.53 0.41
CA ALA A 96 5.83 -6.92 -0.91
C ALA A 96 4.48 -7.66 -0.84
N ALA A 97 4.36 -8.66 0.05
CA ALA A 97 3.12 -9.40 0.28
C ALA A 97 1.93 -8.49 0.63
N ALA A 98 2.15 -7.44 1.41
CA ALA A 98 1.08 -6.50 1.74
C ALA A 98 0.66 -5.65 0.53
N ARG A 99 1.60 -5.28 -0.36
CA ARG A 99 1.26 -4.61 -1.63
C ARG A 99 0.50 -5.54 -2.57
N ASP A 100 0.92 -6.80 -2.65
CA ASP A 100 0.26 -7.82 -3.46
C ASP A 100 -1.16 -8.09 -2.95
N GLN A 101 -1.35 -8.11 -1.62
CA GLN A 101 -2.67 -8.19 -1.00
C GLN A 101 -3.57 -7.00 -1.36
N VAL A 102 -3.04 -5.77 -1.38
CA VAL A 102 -3.80 -4.60 -1.85
C VAL A 102 -4.21 -4.77 -3.31
N ALA A 103 -3.28 -5.15 -4.19
CA ALA A 103 -3.55 -5.35 -5.60
C ALA A 103 -4.60 -6.44 -5.83
N SER A 104 -4.44 -7.59 -5.17
CA SER A 104 -5.36 -8.72 -5.26
C SER A 104 -6.76 -8.36 -4.75
N GLY A 105 -6.87 -7.67 -3.61
CA GLY A 105 -8.16 -7.29 -3.04
C GLY A 105 -8.93 -6.30 -3.95
N LEU A 106 -8.22 -5.32 -4.52
CA LEU A 106 -8.81 -4.39 -5.50
C LEU A 106 -9.23 -5.11 -6.77
N GLN A 107 -8.44 -6.07 -7.24
CA GLN A 107 -8.78 -6.88 -8.42
C GLN A 107 -10.01 -7.75 -8.16
N THR A 108 -10.07 -8.46 -7.04
CA THR A 108 -11.25 -9.24 -6.63
C THR A 108 -12.51 -8.38 -6.62
N ALA A 109 -12.43 -7.16 -6.06
CA ALA A 109 -13.56 -6.25 -6.05
C ALA A 109 -13.96 -5.79 -7.45
N ASN A 110 -12.99 -5.55 -8.32
CA ASN A 110 -13.26 -5.12 -9.70
C ASN A 110 -13.90 -6.24 -10.51
N ASP A 111 -13.37 -7.45 -10.43
CA ASP A 111 -13.83 -8.60 -11.20
C ASP A 111 -15.23 -9.03 -10.77
N ALA A 112 -15.55 -8.95 -9.47
CA ALA A 112 -16.89 -9.20 -8.95
C ALA A 112 -17.93 -8.23 -9.53
N LEU A 113 -17.58 -6.95 -9.70
CA LEU A 113 -18.51 -5.91 -10.15
C LEU A 113 -18.59 -5.80 -11.67
N LEU A 114 -17.48 -6.00 -12.40
CA LEU A 114 -17.49 -6.00 -13.87
C LEU A 114 -18.28 -7.17 -14.45
N GLY A 115 -18.38 -8.28 -13.72
CA GLY A 115 -19.20 -9.43 -14.09
C GLY A 115 -20.71 -9.15 -14.07
N LEU A 116 -21.14 -8.04 -13.46
CA LEU A 116 -22.54 -7.65 -13.42
C LEU A 116 -22.93 -6.87 -14.68
N ASN A 117 -23.83 -7.43 -15.48
CA ASN A 117 -24.54 -6.69 -16.54
C ASN A 117 -25.64 -5.82 -15.92
N SER A 118 -25.28 -4.91 -15.02
CA SER A 118 -26.23 -4.10 -14.25
C SER A 118 -26.32 -2.67 -14.78
N ALA A 119 -27.55 -2.21 -15.04
CA ALA A 119 -27.86 -0.79 -15.31
C ALA A 119 -27.91 0.06 -14.02
N ASP A 120 -27.53 -0.51 -12.87
CA ASP A 120 -27.54 0.16 -11.58
C ASP A 120 -26.48 1.28 -11.55
N PRO A 121 -26.89 2.55 -11.41
CA PRO A 121 -25.96 3.67 -11.28
C PRO A 121 -24.96 3.51 -10.13
N ALA A 122 -25.34 2.83 -9.05
CA ALA A 122 -24.45 2.58 -7.91
C ALA A 122 -23.30 1.62 -8.28
N VAL A 123 -23.53 0.65 -9.16
CA VAL A 123 -22.46 -0.26 -9.65
C VAL A 123 -21.48 0.53 -10.52
N ALA A 124 -21.98 1.37 -11.42
CA ALA A 124 -21.14 2.24 -12.26
C ALA A 124 -20.31 3.23 -11.40
N ASP A 125 -20.95 3.93 -10.46
CA ASP A 125 -20.26 4.83 -9.51
C ASP A 125 -19.20 4.08 -8.70
N THR A 126 -19.48 2.83 -8.32
CA THR A 126 -18.54 2.00 -7.56
C THR A 126 -17.31 1.64 -8.40
N LEU A 127 -17.51 1.23 -9.65
CA LEU A 127 -16.41 0.94 -10.59
C LEU A 127 -15.53 2.18 -10.81
N ASP A 128 -16.12 3.36 -10.95
CA ASP A 128 -15.38 4.62 -11.07
C ASP A 128 -14.51 4.91 -9.83
N LYS A 129 -15.05 4.70 -8.62
CA LYS A 129 -14.27 4.89 -7.37
C LYS A 129 -13.19 3.84 -7.19
N LEU A 130 -13.44 2.61 -7.62
CA LEU A 130 -12.45 1.54 -7.59
C LEU A 130 -11.31 1.82 -8.57
N SER A 131 -11.61 2.28 -9.78
CA SER A 131 -10.60 2.74 -10.74
C SER A 131 -9.78 3.90 -10.16
N ALA A 132 -10.42 4.88 -9.53
CA ALA A 132 -9.71 5.99 -8.88
C ALA A 132 -8.83 5.53 -7.71
N ALA A 133 -9.20 4.48 -6.98
CA ALA A 133 -8.37 3.87 -5.95
C ALA A 133 -7.12 3.21 -6.56
N THR A 134 -7.29 2.44 -7.63
CA THR A 134 -6.19 1.81 -8.38
C THR A 134 -5.21 2.85 -8.92
N ASP A 135 -5.71 3.93 -9.53
CA ASP A 135 -4.88 5.04 -10.01
C ASP A 135 -4.11 5.74 -8.90
N ALA A 136 -4.73 5.93 -7.73
CA ALA A 136 -4.06 6.47 -6.56
C ALA A 136 -2.95 5.53 -6.07
N GLY A 137 -3.18 4.20 -6.13
CA GLY A 137 -2.17 3.16 -5.90
C GLY A 137 -0.96 3.31 -6.82
N ASN A 138 -1.21 3.43 -8.13
CA ASN A 138 -0.17 3.62 -9.13
C ASN A 138 0.61 4.93 -8.91
N LYS A 139 -0.09 6.01 -8.52
CA LYS A 139 0.55 7.29 -8.16
C LYS A 139 1.46 7.17 -6.93
N VAL A 140 1.07 6.38 -5.92
CA VAL A 140 1.95 6.09 -4.78
C VAL A 140 3.24 5.41 -5.26
N VAL A 141 3.15 4.39 -6.11
CA VAL A 141 4.34 3.70 -6.65
C VAL A 141 5.24 4.66 -7.45
N ALA A 142 4.64 5.55 -8.25
CA ALA A 142 5.39 6.50 -9.06
C ALA A 142 6.03 7.65 -8.25
N THR A 143 5.35 8.11 -7.19
CA THR A 143 5.67 9.36 -6.49
C THR A 143 6.38 9.15 -5.15
N CYS A 144 6.09 8.05 -4.47
CA CYS A 144 6.70 7.71 -3.17
C CYS A 144 7.98 6.91 -3.39
N LYS A 145 9.13 7.58 -3.45
CA LYS A 145 10.47 6.97 -3.48
C LYS A 145 11.18 7.14 -2.15
#